data_AF-A0A931QQE4-F1
#
_entry.id   AF-A0A931QQE4-F1
#
_cell.length_a   1.000
_cell.length_b   1.000
_cell.length_c   1.000
_cell.angle_alpha   90.00
_cell.angle_beta   90.00
_cell.angle_gamma   90.00
#
_symmetry.space_group_name_H-M   'P 1'
#
loop_
_entity.id
_entity.type
_entity.pdbx_description
1 polymer ?
#
loop_
_entity_poly.entity_id
_entity_poly.type
_entity_poly.pdbx_seq_one_letter_code
_entity_poly.pdbx_strand_id
1 'polypeptide(L)'
;MRSREQKTYFETLKRYERKFERNELEDYKMLLKRHKDEEELDNLSLQRLKALYEKYHVNREKKNLDQLFEKPSEEISDNNS
;
A
#
# COMPACT_ATOMS: atom_id res chain seq x y z
N MET A 1 0.45 -13.08 18.00
CA MET A 1 -0.29 -12.26 17.01
C MET A 1 0.62 -11.38 16.14
N ARG A 2 1.77 -10.87 16.63
CA ARG A 2 2.71 -10.01 15.87
C ARG A 2 3.21 -10.56 14.52
N SER A 3 3.59 -11.83 14.44
CA SER A 3 4.27 -12.39 13.27
C SER A 3 3.37 -12.50 12.03
N ARG A 4 2.05 -12.62 12.20
CA ARG A 4 1.10 -12.71 11.07
C ARG A 4 0.95 -11.37 10.37
N GLU A 5 0.73 -10.30 11.12
CA GLU A 5 0.63 -8.94 10.55
C GLU A 5 1.95 -8.50 9.92
N GLN A 6 3.07 -8.77 10.59
CA GLN A 6 4.40 -8.51 10.03
C GLN A 6 4.60 -9.19 8.67
N LYS A 7 4.21 -10.47 8.55
CA LYS A 7 4.27 -11.20 7.29
C LYS A 7 3.38 -10.55 6.22
N THR A 8 2.15 -10.18 6.56
CA THR A 8 1.23 -9.46 5.65
C THR A 8 1.82 -8.15 5.16
N TYR A 9 2.48 -7.37 6.03
CA TYR A 9 3.17 -6.15 5.64
C TYR A 9 4.30 -6.44 4.65
N PHE A 10 5.17 -7.42 4.94
CA PHE A 10 6.24 -7.80 4.01
C PHE A 10 5.71 -8.27 2.66
N GLU A 11 4.68 -9.10 2.63
CA GLU A 11 4.07 -9.61 1.39
C GLU A 11 3.44 -8.49 0.57
N THR A 12 2.78 -7.54 1.23
CA THR A 12 2.22 -6.36 0.56
C THR A 12 3.32 -5.48 0.01
N LEU A 13 4.28 -5.10 0.85
CA LEU A 13 5.38 -4.20 0.52
C LEU A 13 6.30 -4.77 -0.56
N LYS A 14 6.45 -6.10 -0.64
CA LYS A 14 7.20 -6.77 -1.72
C LYS A 14 6.69 -6.39 -3.12
N ARG A 15 5.39 -6.10 -3.26
CA ARG A 15 4.79 -5.63 -4.53
C ARG A 15 5.15 -4.17 -4.84
N TYR A 16 5.46 -3.39 -3.82
CA TYR A 16 5.80 -1.97 -3.90
C TYR A 16 7.32 -1.73 -3.86
N GLU A 17 8.14 -2.77 -3.68
CA GLU A 17 9.60 -2.69 -3.61
C GLU A 17 10.20 -1.91 -4.80
N ARG A 18 9.63 -2.07 -6.00
CA ARG A 18 10.05 -1.36 -7.22
C ARG A 18 9.73 0.15 -7.22
N LYS A 19 8.89 0.61 -6.30
CA LYS A 19 8.45 2.01 -6.13
C LYS A 19 9.10 2.68 -4.93
N PHE A 20 9.90 1.94 -4.17
CA PHE A 20 10.59 2.49 -3.00
C PHE A 20 11.69 3.45 -3.42
N GLU A 21 11.85 4.50 -2.63
CA GLU A 21 13.04 5.33 -2.73
C GLU A 21 14.26 4.53 -2.26
N ARG A 22 15.46 4.96 -2.65
CA ARG A 22 16.70 4.21 -2.38
C ARG A 22 16.89 3.93 -0.89
N ASN A 23 16.67 4.92 -0.04
CA ASN A 23 16.81 4.79 1.41
C ASN A 23 15.76 3.83 2.00
N GLU A 24 14.52 3.92 1.52
CA GLU A 24 13.41 3.06 1.97
C GLU A 24 13.60 1.61 1.55
N LEU A 25 14.15 1.39 0.36
CA LEU A 25 14.51 0.06 -0.12
C LEU A 25 15.61 -0.57 0.74
N GLU A 26 16.60 0.22 1.16
CA GLU A 26 17.66 -0.24 2.06
C GLU A 26 17.09 -0.60 3.45
N ASP A 27 16.26 0.27 4.04
CA ASP A 27 15.54 -0.01 5.29
C ASP A 27 14.68 -1.29 5.17
N TYR A 28 13.87 -1.40 4.12
CA TYR A 28 13.03 -2.58 3.89
C TYR A 28 13.84 -3.87 3.77
N LYS A 29 14.97 -3.84 3.04
CA LYS A 29 15.86 -5.01 2.91
C LYS A 29 16.47 -5.42 4.25
N MET A 30 16.86 -4.45 5.08
CA MET A 30 17.35 -4.72 6.44
C MET A 30 16.28 -5.40 7.30
N LEU A 31 15.06 -4.85 7.30
CA LEU A 31 13.92 -5.40 8.05
C LEU A 31 13.53 -6.80 7.54
N LEU A 32 13.55 -7.01 6.23
CA LEU A 32 13.25 -8.30 5.59
C LEU A 32 14.28 -9.36 5.94
N LYS A 33 15.56 -8.97 6.05
CA LYS A 33 16.63 -9.90 6.45
C LYS A 33 16.40 -10.41 7.88
N ARG A 34 16.19 -9.50 8.84
CA ARG A 34 15.84 -9.87 10.23
C ARG A 34 14.62 -10.78 10.31
N HIS A 35 13.58 -10.51 9.50
CA HIS A 35 12.39 -11.37 9.44
C HIS A 35 12.69 -12.78 8.91
N LYS A 36 13.64 -12.93 7.96
CA LYS A 36 14.06 -14.23 7.44
C LYS A 36 14.94 -15.00 8.42
N ASP A 37 15.78 -14.27 9.17
CA ASP A 37 16.62 -14.83 10.23
C ASP A 37 15.81 -15.16 11.51
N GLU A 38 14.48 -15.04 11.45
CA GLU A 38 13.54 -15.24 12.57
C GLU A 38 13.82 -14.34 13.79
N GLU A 39 14.58 -13.26 13.59
CA GLU A 39 14.87 -12.26 14.62
C GLU A 39 13.62 -11.40 14.90
N GLU A 40 13.39 -11.10 16.18
CA GLU A 40 12.35 -10.14 16.55
C GLU A 40 12.73 -8.73 16.09
N LEU A 41 11.80 -8.08 15.39
CA LEU A 41 11.92 -6.66 15.11
C LEU A 41 11.61 -5.86 16.37
N ASP A 42 12.51 -4.94 16.68
CA ASP A 42 12.31 -3.92 17.70
C ASP A 42 11.14 -2.97 17.33
N ASN A 43 10.65 -2.21 18.31
CA ASN A 43 9.51 -1.31 18.10
C ASN A 43 9.77 -0.25 17.02
N LEU A 44 11.01 0.24 16.89
CA LEU A 44 11.36 1.23 15.87
C LEU A 44 11.31 0.59 14.47
N SER A 45 11.85 -0.62 14.34
CA SER A 45 11.77 -1.43 13.12
C SER A 45 10.33 -1.71 12.69
N LEU A 46 9.45 -2.06 13.63
CA LEU A 46 8.02 -2.27 13.37
C LEU A 46 7.32 -0.97 12.94
N GLN A 47 7.64 0.17 13.55
CA GLN A 47 7.11 1.46 13.16
C GLN A 47 7.53 1.84 11.73
N ARG A 48 8.78 1.60 11.35
CA ARG A 48 9.26 1.83 9.97
C ARG A 48 8.54 0.94 8.96
N LEU A 49 8.38 -0.35 9.28
CA LEU A 49 7.64 -1.29 8.43
C LEU A 49 6.19 -0.83 8.21
N LYS A 50 5.53 -0.39 9.28
CA LYS A 50 4.16 0.12 9.23
C LYS A 50 4.08 1.43 8.43
N ALA A 51 5.02 2.36 8.62
CA ALA A 51 5.07 3.61 7.88
C ALA A 51 5.23 3.38 6.36
N LEU A 52 6.08 2.44 5.94
CA LEU A 52 6.20 2.04 4.54
C LEU A 52 4.87 1.48 4.02
N TYR A 53 4.22 0.60 4.79
CA TYR A 53 2.93 0.05 4.42
C TYR A 53 1.87 1.15 4.26
N GLU A 54 1.77 2.08 5.20
CA GLU A 54 0.84 3.20 5.12
C GLU A 54 1.14 4.09 3.91
N LYS A 55 2.42 4.43 3.65
CA LYS A 55 2.83 5.27 2.51
C LYS A 55 2.44 4.66 1.16
N TYR A 56 2.67 3.36 0.96
CA TYR A 56 2.52 2.72 -0.36
C TYR A 56 1.19 1.99 -0.57
N HIS A 57 0.57 1.48 0.50
CA HIS A 57 -0.68 0.72 0.43
C HIS A 57 -1.90 1.55 0.82
N VAL A 58 -1.82 2.35 1.90
CA VAL A 58 -2.98 3.08 2.47
C VAL A 58 -3.12 4.49 1.88
N ASN A 59 -2.03 5.22 1.74
CA ASN A 59 -1.97 6.55 1.11
C ASN A 59 -2.01 6.50 -0.42
N ARG A 60 -2.34 5.34 -0.98
CA ARG A 60 -2.81 5.29 -2.36
C ARG A 60 -4.15 6.01 -2.33
N GLU A 61 -4.20 7.24 -2.84
CA GLU A 61 -5.46 7.94 -3.08
C GLU A 61 -6.39 6.94 -3.76
N LYS A 62 -7.40 6.46 -3.01
CA LYS A 62 -8.51 5.72 -3.61
C LYS A 62 -9.15 6.74 -4.52
N LYS A 63 -8.75 6.76 -5.80
CA LYS A 63 -9.57 7.39 -6.83
C LYS A 63 -10.95 6.77 -6.63
N ASN A 64 -11.90 7.56 -6.15
CA ASN A 64 -13.27 7.13 -5.98
C ASN A 64 -13.76 6.71 -7.38
N LEU A 65 -13.75 5.40 -7.62
CA LEU A 65 -14.18 4.79 -8.88
C LEU A 65 -15.71 4.83 -9.02
N ASP A 66 -16.43 5.37 -8.02
CA ASP A 66 -17.87 5.65 -8.09
C ASP A 66 -18.23 6.44 -9.36
N GLN A 67 -17.41 7.41 -9.76
CA GLN A 67 -17.65 8.21 -10.97
C GLN A 67 -17.38 7.47 -12.28
N LEU A 68 -16.79 6.27 -12.25
CA LEU A 68 -16.54 5.47 -13.45
C LEU A 68 -17.76 4.62 -13.85
N PHE A 69 -18.75 4.48 -12.95
CA PHE A 69 -19.97 3.71 -13.16
C PHE A 69 -21.23 4.57 -13.18
N GLU A 70 -21.13 5.88 -12.92
CA GLU A 70 -22.22 6.80 -13.25
C GLU A 70 -22.43 6.74 -14.77
N LYS A 71 -23.47 6.01 -15.17
CA LYS A 71 -24.00 6.05 -16.54
C LYS A 71 -24.12 7.51 -16.93
N PRO A 72 -23.71 7.92 -18.14
CA PRO A 72 -24.12 9.22 -18.65
C PRO A 72 -25.64 9.21 -18.56
N SER A 73 -26.20 10.05 -17.69
CA SER A 73 -27.62 10.36 -17.73
C SER A 73 -27.86 10.80 -19.16
N GLU A 74 -28.59 9.98 -19.91
CA GLU A 74 -29.06 10.33 -21.24
C GLU A 74 -29.84 11.64 -21.08
N GLU A 75 -29.17 12.77 -21.33
CA GLU A 75 -29.84 13.95 -21.84
C GLU A 75 -30.29 13.57 -23.24
N ILE A 76 -31.43 12.88 -23.31
CA ILE A 76 -32.26 12.89 -24.50
C ILE A 76 -32.71 14.33 -24.65
N SER A 77 -31.92 15.06 -25.42
CA SER A 77 -32.34 16.23 -26.16
C SER A 77 -33.56 15.82 -26.99
N ASP A 78 -34.75 16.22 -26.55
CA ASP A 78 -35.88 16.39 -27.44
C ASP A 78 -36.20 17.89 -27.53
N ASN A 79 -35.47 18.56 -28.43
CA ASN A 79 -35.99 19.73 -29.13
C ASN A 79 -37.05 19.25 -30.12
N ASN A 80 -38.34 19.56 -29.91
CA ASN A 80 -39.22 20.20 -30.92
C ASN A 80 -40.71 20.19 -30.56
N SER A 81 -41.31 21.38 -30.73
CA SER A 81 -42.71 21.74 -31.05
C SER A 81 -43.44 22.53 -29.98
#